data_AF-A0AAW0VLA8-F1
#
_entry.id   AF-A0AAW0VLA8-F1
#
_cell.length_a   1.000
_cell.length_b   1.000
_cell.length_c   1.000
_cell.angle_alpha   90.00
_cell.angle_beta   90.00
_cell.angle_gamma   90.00
#
_symmetry.space_group_name_H-M   'P 1'
#
loop_
_entity.id
_entity.type
_entity.pdbx_description
1 polymer ?
#
loop_
_entity_poly.entity_id
_entity_poly.type
_entity_poly.pdbx_seq_one_letter_code
_entity_poly.pdbx_strand_id
1 'polypeptide(L)'
;MVNLSDIYAERMTDFEDALGIKQVKPDGDTHVFVSNHRLTKPSKKSKGVYGGNLAGQALLAAIRTAPEGFTPHSLHSHFVKSVSDQHRVKWTVEEISNGKTFCNRSVKAWQDKQIRYIANISLTRKNCFRQSEREYYEYEERQEQKKKEAAARGEEYDPDDDGEPIKSKPFSFQTPLPRWLLEERREDMAVDKRSANRYIYHKIPHQFMSLEDTKYEDKVPVTERKMSFFVRLGDGNLKIKDSAFQFVGLGVLSDSLFLTRLARVLRISTVNLNQTGHYFSVSLDHIIYFHDSDFDCTQWVAFGFKAVRLINNRVLLEAEMYNEAGQHVATIIQEGLVHFNGLEKQAHL
;
A
#
# COMPACT_ATOMS: atom_id res chain seq x y z
N MET A 1 -24.21 30.88 15.91
CA MET A 1 -22.84 30.33 15.97
C MET A 1 -22.78 29.21 14.95
N VAL A 2 -22.03 29.40 13.86
CA VAL A 2 -21.84 28.36 12.86
C VAL A 2 -20.91 27.31 13.46
N ASN A 3 -21.38 26.06 13.55
CA ASN A 3 -20.59 24.96 14.06
C ASN A 3 -19.43 24.71 13.08
N LEU A 4 -18.19 24.82 13.54
CA LEU A 4 -17.00 24.64 12.70
C LEU A 4 -16.89 23.20 12.15
N SER A 5 -17.61 22.23 12.71
CA SER A 5 -17.74 20.88 12.11
C SER A 5 -18.48 20.90 10.77
N ASP A 6 -19.39 21.85 10.57
CA ASP A 6 -20.28 21.89 9.40
C ASP A 6 -19.65 22.63 8.22
N ILE A 7 -18.62 23.45 8.47
CA ILE A 7 -17.83 24.11 7.42
C ILE A 7 -16.82 23.14 6.78
N TYR A 8 -16.43 22.08 7.50
CA TYR A 8 -15.63 20.97 6.95
C TYR A 8 -16.48 19.78 6.49
N ALA A 9 -17.80 19.86 6.65
CA ALA A 9 -18.76 18.89 6.14
C ALA A 9 -19.17 19.19 4.69
N GLU A 10 -18.22 19.59 3.83
CA GLU A 10 -18.32 19.17 2.44
C GLU A 10 -18.33 17.64 2.48
N ARG A 11 -19.52 17.04 2.36
CA ARG A 11 -19.75 15.59 2.23
C ARG A 11 -18.57 14.99 1.49
N MET A 12 -17.79 14.13 2.15
CA MET A 12 -16.61 13.48 1.59
C MET A 12 -16.92 13.00 0.17
N THR A 13 -16.51 13.80 -0.81
CA THR A 13 -16.81 13.62 -2.21
C THR A 13 -15.94 12.48 -2.70
N ASP A 14 -16.60 11.40 -3.14
CA ASP A 14 -16.08 10.24 -3.86
C ASP A 14 -14.54 10.09 -3.86
N PHE A 15 -14.00 9.13 -3.11
CA PHE A 15 -12.55 8.85 -3.06
C PHE A 15 -11.95 8.71 -4.46
N GLU A 16 -12.69 8.11 -5.39
CA GLU A 16 -12.24 7.92 -6.77
C GLU A 16 -12.09 9.24 -7.52
N ASP A 17 -12.97 10.20 -7.25
CA ASP A 17 -12.82 11.55 -7.78
C ASP A 17 -11.68 12.30 -7.09
N ALA A 18 -11.61 12.23 -5.76
CA ALA A 18 -10.60 12.91 -4.95
C ALA A 18 -9.16 12.55 -5.36
N LEU A 19 -8.90 11.26 -5.61
CA LEU A 19 -7.61 10.74 -6.04
C LEU A 19 -7.54 10.49 -7.55
N GLY A 20 -8.61 10.78 -8.29
CA GLY A 20 -8.67 10.60 -9.73
C GLY A 20 -7.68 11.47 -10.50
N ILE A 21 -7.38 11.02 -11.72
CA ILE A 21 -6.57 11.74 -12.69
C ILE A 21 -7.33 11.79 -14.02
N LYS A 22 -7.18 12.89 -14.74
CA LYS A 22 -7.75 13.07 -16.08
C LYS A 22 -6.64 13.12 -17.11
N GLN A 23 -6.75 12.31 -18.15
CA GLN A 23 -5.83 12.36 -19.29
C GLN A 23 -6.00 13.70 -20.03
N VAL A 24 -4.89 14.31 -20.37
CA VAL A 24 -4.82 15.50 -21.22
C VAL A 24 -4.06 15.15 -22.50
N LYS A 25 -3.93 16.12 -23.43
CA LYS A 25 -3.24 15.88 -24.69
C LYS A 25 -1.85 15.28 -24.43
N PRO A 26 -1.52 14.12 -25.05
CA PRO A 26 -0.19 13.53 -24.97
C PRO A 26 0.91 14.52 -25.41
N ASP A 27 2.12 14.32 -24.90
CA ASP A 27 3.31 15.08 -25.25
C ASP A 27 4.29 14.13 -25.96
N GLY A 28 4.23 14.09 -27.29
CA GLY A 28 4.84 13.02 -28.08
C GLY A 28 4.28 11.64 -27.70
N ASP A 29 5.16 10.68 -27.45
CA ASP A 29 4.81 9.32 -27.02
C ASP A 29 4.56 9.19 -25.50
N THR A 30 4.56 10.32 -24.78
CA THR A 30 4.34 10.34 -23.33
C THR A 30 2.88 10.64 -23.01
N HIS A 31 2.26 9.77 -22.21
CA HIS A 31 0.93 10.02 -21.68
C HIS A 31 0.99 11.12 -20.62
N VAL A 32 0.01 12.02 -20.64
CA VAL A 32 -0.04 13.13 -19.69
C VAL A 32 -1.39 13.11 -18.96
N PHE A 33 -1.34 13.19 -17.64
CA PHE A 33 -2.52 13.31 -16.79
C PHE A 33 -2.41 14.52 -15.86
N VAL A 34 -3.53 14.98 -15.33
CA VAL A 34 -3.60 15.97 -14.25
C VAL A 34 -4.53 15.44 -13.18
N SER A 35 -4.15 15.56 -11.91
CA SER A 35 -5.04 15.22 -10.78
C SER A 35 -6.36 15.97 -10.89
N ASN A 36 -7.48 15.29 -10.63
CA ASN A 36 -8.80 15.92 -10.60
C ASN A 36 -8.82 17.06 -9.58
N HIS A 37 -8.25 16.81 -8.39
CA HIS A 37 -8.19 17.75 -7.27
C HIS A 37 -6.77 18.00 -6.75
N ARG A 38 -6.65 18.98 -5.84
CA ARG A 38 -5.41 19.22 -5.10
C ARG A 38 -5.26 18.16 -4.02
N LEU A 39 -4.04 17.66 -3.83
CA LEU A 39 -3.75 16.69 -2.78
C LEU A 39 -3.58 17.38 -1.42
N THR A 40 -3.94 16.69 -0.35
CA THR A 40 -3.98 17.25 1.01
C THR A 40 -2.71 16.95 1.81
N LYS A 41 -2.32 17.89 2.68
CA LYS A 41 -1.29 17.67 3.70
C LYS A 41 -1.80 16.82 4.87
N PRO A 42 -0.94 16.01 5.50
CA PRO A 42 -1.35 15.26 6.69
C PRO A 42 -1.58 16.16 7.91
N SER A 43 -0.91 17.31 7.99
CA SER A 43 -1.16 18.35 8.99
C SER A 43 -0.80 19.74 8.45
N LYS A 44 -1.25 20.81 9.11
CA LYS A 44 -0.87 22.20 8.76
C LYS A 44 0.65 22.46 8.86
N LYS A 45 1.35 21.69 9.69
CA LYS A 45 2.82 21.80 9.89
C LYS A 45 3.63 21.04 8.84
N SER A 46 2.99 20.17 8.07
CA SER A 46 3.68 19.33 7.08
C SER A 46 4.13 20.17 5.88
N LYS A 47 5.36 19.93 5.41
CA LYS A 47 5.93 20.68 4.28
C LYS A 47 5.24 20.38 2.95
N GLY A 48 4.81 19.13 2.73
CA GLY A 48 4.17 18.70 1.49
C GLY A 48 2.95 17.83 1.72
N VAL A 49 2.27 17.50 0.62
CA VAL A 49 1.13 16.58 0.62
C VAL A 49 1.54 15.20 1.12
N TYR A 50 0.55 14.40 1.50
CA TYR A 50 0.78 13.04 1.99
C TYR A 50 1.36 12.13 0.89
N GLY A 51 2.42 11.36 1.22
CA GLY A 51 3.17 10.56 0.24
C GLY A 51 2.35 9.42 -0.36
N GLY A 52 1.53 8.76 0.46
CA GLY A 52 0.60 7.72 0.01
C GLY A 52 -0.35 8.18 -1.11
N ASN A 53 -0.76 9.47 -1.13
CA ASN A 53 -1.59 10.00 -2.23
C ASN A 53 -0.81 10.05 -3.56
N LEU A 54 0.50 10.34 -3.50
CA LEU A 54 1.37 10.34 -4.69
C LEU A 54 1.59 8.90 -5.19
N ALA A 55 1.85 7.95 -4.29
CA ALA A 55 1.96 6.55 -4.64
C ALA A 55 0.66 6.03 -5.28
N GLY A 56 -0.50 6.35 -4.69
CA GLY A 56 -1.81 6.00 -5.22
C GLY A 56 -2.06 6.55 -6.63
N GLN A 57 -1.82 7.86 -6.87
CA GLN A 57 -1.99 8.44 -8.20
C GLN A 57 -0.98 7.91 -9.23
N ALA A 58 0.24 7.57 -8.81
CA ALA A 58 1.22 6.96 -9.69
C ALA A 58 0.78 5.56 -10.15
N LEU A 59 0.27 4.74 -9.23
CA LEU A 59 -0.34 3.44 -9.55
C LEU A 59 -1.50 3.60 -10.52
N LEU A 60 -2.39 4.57 -10.28
CA LEU A 60 -3.51 4.86 -11.17
C LEU A 60 -3.01 5.20 -12.59
N ALA A 61 -2.03 6.11 -12.71
CA ALA A 61 -1.48 6.50 -14.00
C ALA A 61 -0.81 5.34 -14.75
N ALA A 62 -0.11 4.46 -14.02
CA ALA A 62 0.46 3.25 -14.59
C ALA A 62 -0.61 2.26 -15.08
N ILE A 63 -1.67 2.02 -14.29
CA ILE A 63 -2.77 1.13 -14.67
C ILE A 63 -3.51 1.67 -15.90
N ARG A 64 -3.81 2.97 -15.96
CA ARG A 64 -4.56 3.59 -17.07
C ARG A 64 -3.81 3.61 -18.40
N THR A 65 -2.50 3.40 -18.38
CA THR A 65 -1.66 3.32 -19.59
C THR A 65 -1.22 1.89 -19.89
N ALA A 66 -1.60 0.91 -19.06
CA ALA A 66 -1.28 -0.49 -19.28
C ALA A 66 -2.32 -1.14 -20.22
N PRO A 67 -1.95 -2.21 -20.95
CA PRO A 67 -2.93 -3.02 -21.66
C PRO A 67 -3.96 -3.60 -20.67
N GLU A 68 -5.16 -3.89 -21.16
CA GLU A 68 -6.23 -4.48 -20.35
C GLU A 68 -5.77 -5.76 -19.64
N GLY A 69 -6.17 -5.95 -18.38
CA GLY A 69 -5.87 -7.14 -17.58
C GLY A 69 -4.52 -7.11 -16.84
N PHE A 70 -3.72 -6.05 -16.97
CA PHE A 70 -2.52 -5.86 -16.18
C PHE A 70 -2.81 -5.17 -14.85
N THR A 71 -2.24 -5.69 -13.77
CA THR A 71 -2.29 -5.08 -12.43
C THR A 71 -0.89 -4.91 -11.84
N PRO A 72 -0.65 -3.90 -11.00
CA PRO A 72 0.69 -3.67 -10.42
C PRO A 72 1.13 -4.85 -9.54
N HIS A 73 2.35 -5.33 -9.76
CA HIS A 73 3.02 -6.25 -8.83
C HIS A 73 4.21 -5.59 -8.11
N SER A 74 4.71 -4.46 -8.62
CA SER A 74 5.66 -3.64 -7.88
C SER A 74 5.58 -2.15 -8.22
N LEU A 75 5.96 -1.33 -7.24
CA LEU A 75 6.21 0.10 -7.36
C LEU A 75 7.54 0.40 -6.66
N HIS A 76 8.43 1.12 -7.34
CA HIS A 76 9.66 1.66 -6.77
C HIS A 76 9.66 3.16 -6.99
N SER A 77 9.73 3.95 -5.92
CA SER A 77 9.56 5.39 -6.04
C SER A 77 10.48 6.22 -5.16
N HIS A 78 10.71 7.47 -5.55
CA HIS A 78 11.46 8.45 -4.76
C HIS A 78 10.68 9.76 -4.62
N PHE A 79 10.68 10.31 -3.41
CA PHE A 79 10.15 11.63 -3.10
C PHE A 79 11.23 12.69 -3.32
N VAL A 80 11.32 13.21 -4.54
CA VAL A 80 12.38 14.15 -4.96
C VAL A 80 12.25 15.50 -4.25
N LYS A 81 11.03 16.05 -4.15
CA LYS A 81 10.76 17.34 -3.49
C LYS A 81 9.33 17.40 -3.02
N SER A 82 9.07 18.18 -1.96
CA SER A 82 7.71 18.40 -1.46
C SER A 82 6.77 18.90 -2.56
N VAL A 83 5.62 18.23 -2.68
CA VAL A 83 4.48 18.65 -3.48
C VAL A 83 3.63 19.62 -2.66
N SER A 84 3.22 20.73 -3.26
CA SER A 84 2.34 21.74 -2.68
C SER A 84 0.88 21.29 -2.73
N ASP A 85 0.10 21.64 -1.71
CA ASP A 85 -1.36 21.47 -1.64
C ASP A 85 -2.14 22.62 -2.30
N GLN A 86 -1.44 23.60 -2.88
CA GLN A 86 -2.06 24.77 -3.52
C GLN A 86 -2.41 24.53 -5.00
N HIS A 87 -1.75 23.57 -5.63
CA HIS A 87 -1.88 23.28 -7.06
C HIS A 87 -2.10 21.78 -7.30
N ARG A 88 -2.77 21.43 -8.40
CA ARG A 88 -2.92 20.03 -8.83
C ARG A 88 -1.59 19.49 -9.33
N VAL A 89 -1.46 18.17 -9.35
CA VAL A 89 -0.23 17.50 -9.82
C VAL A 89 -0.40 17.13 -11.29
N LYS A 90 0.61 17.45 -12.11
CA LYS A 90 0.70 16.92 -13.48
C LYS A 90 1.48 15.61 -13.42
N TRP A 91 1.01 14.59 -14.12
CA TRP A 91 1.66 13.29 -14.23
C TRP A 91 2.07 13.05 -15.68
N THR A 92 3.27 12.52 -15.88
CA THR A 92 3.73 12.03 -17.18
C THR A 92 4.06 10.56 -17.05
N VAL A 93 3.62 9.74 -18.01
CA VAL A 93 3.87 8.31 -18.04
C VAL A 93 4.51 7.94 -19.35
N GLU A 94 5.68 7.33 -19.25
CA GLU A 94 6.42 6.73 -20.36
C GLU A 94 6.18 5.21 -20.33
N GLU A 95 5.81 4.65 -21.48
CA GLU A 95 5.72 3.20 -21.66
C GLU A 95 7.10 2.62 -21.93
N ILE A 96 7.65 1.89 -20.95
CA ILE A 96 8.99 1.30 -21.07
C ILE A 96 8.94 -0.03 -21.82
N SER A 97 7.91 -0.84 -21.57
CA SER A 97 7.73 -2.14 -22.23
C SER A 97 6.27 -2.59 -22.19
N ASN A 98 5.86 -3.40 -23.18
CA ASN A 98 4.56 -4.06 -23.26
C ASN A 98 4.74 -5.53 -23.67
N GLY A 99 5.21 -6.35 -22.72
CA GLY A 99 5.30 -7.79 -22.93
C GLY A 99 3.94 -8.48 -22.82
N LYS A 100 3.91 -9.79 -23.10
CA LYS A 100 2.70 -10.62 -22.96
C LYS A 100 2.28 -10.79 -21.49
N THR A 101 3.25 -10.98 -20.60
CA THR A 101 3.02 -11.26 -19.17
C THR A 101 3.29 -10.06 -18.28
N PHE A 102 4.33 -9.27 -18.60
CA PHE A 102 4.76 -8.10 -17.83
C PHE A 102 4.81 -6.85 -18.71
N CYS A 103 4.49 -5.70 -18.12
CA CYS A 103 4.70 -4.39 -18.73
C CYS A 103 5.24 -3.39 -17.70
N ASN A 104 5.96 -2.39 -18.16
CA ASN A 104 6.66 -1.44 -17.29
C ASN A 104 6.30 0.01 -17.65
N ARG A 105 6.12 0.84 -16.62
CA ARG A 105 5.79 2.26 -16.74
C ARG A 105 6.77 3.10 -15.92
N SER A 106 7.28 4.18 -16.51
CA SER A 106 8.00 5.22 -15.77
C SER A 106 7.08 6.42 -15.58
N VAL A 107 6.76 6.73 -14.33
CA VAL A 107 5.79 7.75 -13.93
C VAL A 107 6.51 8.88 -13.21
N LYS A 108 6.23 10.13 -13.61
CA LYS A 108 6.82 11.33 -12.99
C LYS A 108 5.71 12.31 -12.62
N ALA A 109 5.78 12.84 -11.41
CA ALA A 109 4.90 13.88 -10.90
C ALA A 109 5.57 15.25 -11.00
N TRP A 110 4.87 16.24 -11.53
CA TRP A 110 5.39 17.57 -11.84
C TRP A 110 4.57 18.65 -11.13
N GLN A 111 5.28 19.64 -10.57
CA GLN A 111 4.75 20.93 -10.13
C GLN A 111 5.82 22.01 -10.30
N ASP A 112 5.40 23.21 -10.73
CA ASP A 112 6.27 24.35 -11.00
C ASP A 112 7.42 24.01 -11.96
N LYS A 113 7.14 23.22 -13.00
CA LYS A 113 8.11 22.72 -13.99
C LYS A 113 9.25 21.87 -13.38
N GLN A 114 9.09 21.40 -12.15
CA GLN A 114 10.05 20.53 -11.46
C GLN A 114 9.41 19.17 -11.17
N ILE A 115 10.19 18.11 -11.33
CA ILE A 115 9.83 16.77 -10.87
C ILE A 115 9.81 16.78 -9.35
N ARG A 116 8.72 16.28 -8.77
CA ARG A 116 8.52 16.18 -7.31
C ARG A 116 8.53 14.75 -6.80
N TYR A 117 8.14 13.81 -7.67
CA TYR A 117 8.07 12.39 -7.36
C TYR A 117 8.32 11.60 -8.63
N ILE A 118 9.02 10.48 -8.51
CA ILE A 118 9.26 9.54 -9.61
C ILE A 118 8.90 8.14 -9.14
N ALA A 119 8.33 7.33 -10.02
CA ALA A 119 8.05 5.94 -9.77
C ALA A 119 8.28 5.10 -11.02
N ASN A 120 8.90 3.93 -10.86
CA ASN A 120 8.88 2.87 -11.86
C ASN A 120 7.94 1.79 -11.35
N ILE A 121 6.97 1.41 -12.18
CA ILE A 121 5.89 0.50 -11.82
C ILE A 121 5.89 -0.65 -12.81
N SER A 122 5.90 -1.87 -12.28
CA SER A 122 5.82 -3.10 -13.05
C SER A 122 4.47 -3.75 -12.83
N LEU A 123 3.80 -4.12 -13.93
CA LEU A 123 2.47 -4.72 -13.91
C LEU A 123 2.52 -6.11 -14.55
N THR A 124 1.62 -6.99 -14.11
CA THR A 124 1.49 -8.36 -14.61
C THR A 124 0.03 -8.75 -14.79
N ARG A 125 -0.23 -9.70 -15.69
CA ARG A 125 -1.53 -10.37 -15.82
C ARG A 125 -1.76 -11.46 -14.76
N LYS A 126 -0.68 -11.98 -14.18
CA LYS A 126 -0.72 -13.11 -13.24
C LYS A 126 -0.48 -12.62 -11.82
N ASN A 127 -1.49 -12.02 -11.21
CA ASN A 127 -1.38 -11.36 -9.90
C ASN A 127 -2.49 -11.77 -8.92
N CYS A 128 -3.19 -12.88 -9.16
CA CYS A 128 -4.27 -13.36 -8.30
C CYS A 128 -4.07 -14.86 -8.07
N PHE A 129 -3.72 -15.24 -6.84
CA PHE A 129 -3.46 -16.64 -6.52
C PHE A 129 -4.76 -17.46 -6.58
N ARG A 130 -5.85 -16.94 -6.02
CA ARG A 130 -7.17 -17.60 -6.05
C ARG A 130 -7.65 -17.86 -7.48
N GLN A 131 -7.45 -16.91 -8.39
CA GLN A 131 -7.76 -17.11 -9.80
C GLN A 131 -6.90 -18.23 -10.40
N SER A 132 -5.60 -18.23 -10.11
CA SER A 132 -4.67 -19.26 -10.58
C SER A 132 -5.05 -20.65 -10.07
N GLU A 133 -5.47 -20.77 -8.81
CA GLU A 133 -5.98 -22.02 -8.22
C GLU A 133 -7.25 -22.50 -8.91
N ARG A 134 -8.24 -21.62 -9.06
CA ARG A 134 -9.50 -21.96 -9.74
C ARG A 134 -9.22 -22.47 -11.15
N GLU A 135 -8.41 -21.74 -11.90
CA GLU A 135 -8.02 -22.09 -13.26
C GLU A 135 -7.29 -23.44 -13.37
N TYR A 136 -6.51 -23.82 -12.35
CA TYR A 136 -5.84 -25.12 -12.29
C TYR A 136 -6.84 -26.25 -12.00
N TYR A 137 -7.72 -26.09 -11.02
CA TYR A 137 -8.71 -27.12 -10.69
C TYR A 137 -9.73 -27.34 -11.82
N GLU A 138 -10.17 -26.27 -12.48
CA GLU A 138 -11.02 -26.38 -13.68
C GLU A 138 -10.30 -27.11 -14.82
N TYR A 139 -8.98 -26.91 -14.97
CA TYR A 139 -8.16 -27.66 -15.93
C TYR A 139 -8.09 -29.14 -15.53
N GLU A 140 -7.77 -29.45 -14.27
CA GLU A 140 -7.67 -30.81 -13.76
C GLU A 140 -9.00 -31.59 -13.94
N GLU A 141 -10.14 -30.96 -13.66
CA GLU A 141 -11.47 -31.54 -13.89
C GLU A 141 -11.72 -31.87 -15.38
N ARG A 142 -11.36 -30.97 -16.29
CA ARG A 142 -11.48 -31.22 -17.74
C ARG A 142 -10.59 -32.36 -18.20
N GLN A 143 -9.35 -32.41 -17.71
CA GLN A 143 -8.40 -33.47 -18.04
C GLN A 143 -8.89 -34.84 -17.55
N GLU A 144 -9.45 -34.90 -16.35
CA GLU A 144 -10.06 -36.12 -15.81
C GLU A 144 -11.30 -36.56 -16.60
N GLN A 145 -12.12 -35.60 -17.05
CA GLN A 145 -13.27 -35.90 -17.90
C GLN A 145 -12.85 -36.45 -19.27
N LYS A 146 -11.88 -35.82 -19.94
CA LYS A 146 -11.31 -36.30 -21.22
C LYS A 146 -10.72 -37.71 -21.07
N LYS A 147 -10.01 -37.96 -19.98
CA LYS A 147 -9.46 -39.28 -19.64
C LYS A 147 -10.56 -40.35 -19.50
N LYS A 148 -11.66 -40.03 -18.82
CA LYS A 148 -12.82 -40.95 -18.70
C LYS A 148 -13.48 -41.22 -20.06
N GLU A 149 -13.61 -40.20 -20.90
CA GLU A 149 -14.19 -40.34 -22.24
C GLU A 149 -13.32 -41.18 -23.18
N ALA A 150 -12.00 -41.00 -23.16
CA ALA A 150 -11.06 -41.85 -23.90
C ALA A 150 -11.12 -43.30 -23.42
N ALA A 151 -11.10 -43.52 -22.10
CA ALA A 151 -11.22 -44.86 -21.52
C ALA A 151 -12.54 -45.55 -21.93
N ALA A 152 -13.66 -44.81 -22.01
CA ALA A 152 -14.94 -45.33 -22.48
C ALA A 152 -14.92 -45.74 -23.96
N ARG A 153 -14.03 -45.16 -24.77
CA ARG A 153 -13.77 -45.56 -26.18
C ARG A 153 -12.69 -46.65 -26.30
N GLY A 154 -12.07 -47.09 -25.21
CA GLY A 154 -10.94 -48.02 -25.22
C GLY A 154 -9.63 -47.38 -25.68
N GLU A 155 -9.53 -46.06 -25.62
CA GLU A 155 -8.35 -45.26 -25.98
C GLU A 155 -7.57 -44.87 -24.72
N GLU A 156 -6.25 -44.73 -24.85
CA GLU A 156 -5.40 -44.12 -23.83
C GLU A 156 -5.42 -42.59 -24.01
N TYR A 157 -5.48 -41.86 -22.89
CA TYR A 157 -5.48 -40.40 -22.91
C TYR A 157 -4.12 -39.87 -22.46
N ASP A 158 -3.45 -39.14 -23.36
CA ASP A 158 -2.26 -38.36 -23.06
C ASP A 158 -2.61 -36.86 -23.07
N PRO A 159 -2.44 -36.14 -21.94
CA PRO A 159 -2.62 -34.69 -21.86
C PRO A 159 -1.73 -33.90 -22.84
N ASP A 160 -0.59 -34.45 -23.24
CA ASP A 160 0.34 -33.75 -24.15
C ASP A 160 -0.19 -33.70 -25.60
N ASP A 161 -1.13 -34.59 -25.95
CA ASP A 161 -1.67 -34.75 -27.30
C ASP A 161 -2.97 -33.96 -27.55
N ASP A 162 -3.56 -33.35 -26.51
CA ASP A 162 -4.88 -32.70 -26.60
C ASP A 162 -4.83 -31.22 -27.06
N GLY A 163 -3.62 -30.66 -27.17
CA GLY A 163 -3.37 -29.28 -27.57
C GLY A 163 -3.77 -28.20 -26.54
N GLU A 164 -4.27 -28.59 -25.35
CA GLU A 164 -4.54 -27.70 -24.24
C GLU A 164 -3.22 -27.38 -23.50
N PRO A 165 -2.88 -26.10 -23.26
CA PRO A 165 -1.66 -25.78 -22.53
C PRO A 165 -1.70 -26.33 -21.10
N ILE A 166 -0.71 -27.17 -20.77
CA ILE A 166 -0.57 -27.77 -19.43
C ILE A 166 -0.51 -26.66 -18.36
N LYS A 167 -1.40 -26.75 -17.37
CA LYS A 167 -1.38 -25.84 -16.20
C LYS A 167 -0.68 -26.51 -15.02
N SER A 168 0.39 -25.87 -14.54
CA SER A 168 1.06 -26.24 -13.30
C SER A 168 0.21 -25.90 -12.08
N LYS A 169 0.19 -26.79 -11.07
CA LYS A 169 -0.43 -26.52 -9.77
C LYS A 169 0.19 -25.28 -9.11
N PRO A 170 -0.60 -24.26 -8.75
CA PRO A 170 -0.09 -23.11 -8.01
C PRO A 170 0.48 -23.51 -6.65
N PHE A 171 1.54 -22.83 -6.22
CA PHE A 171 2.22 -23.05 -4.95
C PHE A 171 2.59 -21.71 -4.31
N SER A 172 2.41 -21.58 -2.99
CA SER A 172 2.71 -20.35 -2.25
C SER A 172 3.09 -20.63 -0.79
N PHE A 173 3.76 -19.64 -0.18
CA PHE A 173 4.02 -19.54 1.26
C PHE A 173 4.07 -18.06 1.65
N GLN A 174 3.91 -17.74 2.93
CA GLN A 174 3.93 -16.36 3.41
C GLN A 174 4.44 -16.25 4.85
N THR A 175 4.82 -15.04 5.26
CA THR A 175 5.01 -14.70 6.66
C THR A 175 3.68 -14.89 7.42
N PRO A 176 3.67 -15.39 8.66
CA PRO A 176 2.46 -15.45 9.48
C PRO A 176 2.02 -14.04 9.92
N LEU A 177 0.71 -13.88 10.09
CA LEU A 177 0.13 -12.65 10.62
C LEU A 177 0.77 -12.28 11.98
N PRO A 178 1.10 -11.00 12.24
CA PRO A 178 1.74 -10.59 13.49
C PRO A 178 0.90 -10.95 14.72
N ARG A 179 1.49 -11.69 15.66
CA ARG A 179 0.80 -12.15 16.89
C ARG A 179 0.21 -11.01 17.72
N TRP A 180 0.92 -9.89 17.83
CA TRP A 180 0.45 -8.69 18.56
C TRP A 180 -0.92 -8.21 18.13
N LEU A 181 -1.22 -8.36 16.84
CA LEU A 181 -2.49 -7.91 16.30
C LEU A 181 -3.67 -8.80 16.71
N LEU A 182 -3.37 -10.01 17.21
CA LEU A 182 -4.33 -11.01 17.64
C LEU A 182 -4.51 -11.06 19.16
N GLU A 183 -3.71 -10.32 19.94
CA GLU A 183 -3.81 -10.28 21.41
C GLU A 183 -5.08 -9.56 21.88
N GLU A 184 -5.53 -8.56 21.13
CA GLU A 184 -6.77 -7.82 21.37
C GLU A 184 -7.71 -8.08 20.18
N ARG A 185 -8.98 -8.37 20.46
CA ARG A 185 -9.96 -8.56 19.37
C ARG A 185 -10.16 -7.25 18.67
N ARG A 186 -10.02 -7.28 17.34
CA ARG A 186 -10.21 -6.10 16.49
C ARG A 186 -11.54 -5.40 16.75
N GLU A 187 -12.61 -6.14 17.00
CA GLU A 187 -13.96 -5.62 17.22
C GLU A 187 -14.06 -4.73 18.46
N ASP A 188 -13.23 -4.99 19.48
CA ASP A 188 -13.20 -4.25 20.73
C ASP A 188 -12.37 -2.94 20.61
N MET A 189 -11.50 -2.83 19.59
CA MET A 189 -10.68 -1.65 19.35
C MET A 189 -11.49 -0.47 18.81
N ALA A 190 -11.28 0.71 19.39
CA ALA A 190 -11.82 1.96 18.89
C ALA A 190 -11.21 2.36 17.54
N VAL A 191 -12.02 2.98 16.69
CA VAL A 191 -11.56 3.52 15.40
C VAL A 191 -10.88 4.87 15.63
N ASP A 192 -9.58 4.95 15.35
CA ASP A 192 -8.83 6.21 15.27
C ASP A 192 -9.16 6.92 13.95
N LYS A 193 -9.61 8.17 14.08
CA LYS A 193 -10.06 9.03 12.97
C LYS A 193 -9.11 10.21 12.69
N ARG A 194 -7.90 10.22 13.26
CA ARG A 194 -6.94 11.35 13.12
C ARG A 194 -6.49 11.54 11.66
N SER A 195 -6.66 10.53 10.81
CA SER A 195 -6.34 10.58 9.37
C SER A 195 -7.59 10.52 8.47
N ALA A 196 -8.80 10.67 9.03
CA ALA A 196 -10.06 10.56 8.29
C ALA A 196 -10.21 11.60 7.17
N ASN A 197 -9.57 12.77 7.30
CA ASN A 197 -9.50 13.78 6.24
C ASN A 197 -8.74 13.33 4.98
N ARG A 198 -8.11 12.15 5.02
CA ARG A 198 -7.44 11.48 3.89
C ARG A 198 -8.04 10.10 3.60
N TYR A 199 -9.24 9.82 4.11
CA TYR A 199 -9.89 8.50 4.02
C TYR A 199 -9.15 7.37 4.73
N ILE A 200 -8.20 7.66 5.64
CA ILE A 200 -7.44 6.61 6.34
C ILE A 200 -7.98 6.48 7.76
N TYR A 201 -8.34 5.25 8.13
CA TYR A 201 -8.86 4.90 9.45
C TYR A 201 -8.02 3.78 10.04
N HIS A 202 -7.80 3.83 11.35
CA HIS A 202 -6.98 2.84 12.05
C HIS A 202 -7.75 2.19 13.18
N LYS A 203 -7.37 0.95 13.51
CA LYS A 203 -7.55 0.39 14.86
C LYS A 203 -6.17 0.10 15.41
N ILE A 204 -5.88 0.73 16.54
CA ILE A 204 -4.54 0.76 17.11
C ILE A 204 -4.61 0.00 18.45
N PRO A 205 -3.88 -1.11 18.60
CA PRO A 205 -3.86 -1.85 19.85
C PRO A 205 -3.19 -1.03 20.96
N HIS A 206 -3.58 -1.23 22.21
CA HIS A 206 -3.09 -0.42 23.34
C HIS A 206 -1.56 -0.51 23.53
N GLN A 207 -0.95 -1.66 23.23
CA GLN A 207 0.51 -1.89 23.23
C GLN A 207 1.26 -0.93 22.30
N PHE A 208 0.59 -0.44 21.25
CA PHE A 208 1.14 0.53 20.31
C PHE A 208 1.36 1.91 20.97
N MET A 209 0.68 2.16 22.09
CA MET A 209 0.59 3.46 22.75
C MET A 209 1.14 3.44 24.18
N SER A 210 1.52 2.25 24.69
CA SER A 210 1.94 2.04 26.06
C SER A 210 3.29 1.33 26.13
N LEU A 211 4.27 1.98 26.77
CA LEU A 211 5.57 1.36 27.07
C LEU A 211 5.50 0.39 28.24
N GLU A 212 4.55 0.60 29.15
CA GLU A 212 4.31 -0.23 30.34
C GLU A 212 3.80 -1.62 29.93
N ASP A 213 2.80 -1.66 29.05
CA ASP A 213 2.20 -2.90 28.55
C ASP A 213 3.17 -3.71 27.67
N THR A 214 4.31 -3.12 27.32
CA THR A 214 5.33 -3.69 26.45
C THR A 214 6.72 -3.72 27.09
N LYS A 215 6.80 -3.74 28.42
CA LYS A 215 8.07 -3.84 29.17
C LYS A 215 8.99 -4.98 28.73
N TYR A 216 8.45 -6.09 28.21
CA TYR A 216 9.26 -7.18 27.69
C TYR A 216 10.17 -6.76 26.52
N GLU A 217 9.82 -5.71 25.78
CA GLU A 217 10.63 -5.17 24.68
C GLU A 217 11.96 -4.57 25.14
N ASP A 218 12.12 -4.26 26.44
CA ASP A 218 13.40 -3.82 27.01
C ASP A 218 14.50 -4.88 26.84
N LYS A 219 14.12 -6.14 26.61
CA LYS A 219 15.03 -7.27 26.35
C LYS A 219 15.07 -7.69 24.87
N VAL A 220 14.34 -6.99 24.01
CA VAL A 220 14.23 -7.28 22.57
C VAL A 220 15.04 -6.23 21.81
N PRO A 221 15.96 -6.63 20.92
CA PRO A 221 16.68 -5.67 20.07
C PRO A 221 15.71 -4.77 19.30
N VAL A 222 16.01 -3.47 19.14
CA VAL A 222 15.17 -2.53 18.37
C VAL A 222 14.71 -3.10 17.03
N THR A 223 15.59 -3.83 16.35
CA THR A 223 15.34 -4.39 15.00
C THR A 223 14.36 -5.55 14.98
N GLU A 224 14.08 -6.15 16.12
CA GLU A 224 13.14 -7.26 16.28
C GLU A 224 11.79 -6.79 16.89
N ARG A 225 11.72 -5.53 17.36
CA ARG A 225 10.46 -4.93 17.83
C ARG A 225 9.53 -4.71 16.65
N LYS A 226 8.50 -5.54 16.54
CA LYS A 226 7.45 -5.42 15.53
C LYS A 226 6.28 -4.61 16.08
N MET A 227 5.86 -3.62 15.33
CA MET A 227 4.66 -2.83 15.62
C MET A 227 3.56 -3.26 14.64
N SER A 228 2.31 -3.31 15.09
CA SER A 228 1.19 -3.66 14.21
C SER A 228 -0.08 -2.90 14.55
N PHE A 229 -0.90 -2.63 13.54
CA PHE A 229 -2.20 -1.98 13.65
C PHE A 229 -3.09 -2.43 12.49
N PHE A 230 -4.40 -2.23 12.59
CA PHE A 230 -5.27 -2.35 11.42
C PHE A 230 -5.46 -1.00 10.76
N VAL A 231 -5.53 -1.01 9.43
CA VAL A 231 -5.76 0.17 8.61
C VAL A 231 -6.78 -0.14 7.53
N ARG A 232 -7.64 0.82 7.20
CA ARG A 232 -8.54 0.70 6.04
C ARG A 232 -8.78 2.04 5.39
N LEU A 233 -9.27 1.98 4.17
CA LEU A 233 -9.74 3.11 3.41
C LEU A 233 -11.24 3.33 3.64
N GLY A 234 -11.62 4.56 3.97
CA GLY A 234 -13.01 4.95 4.19
C GLY A 234 -13.57 4.55 5.56
N ASP A 235 -14.75 5.09 5.84
CA ASP A 235 -15.47 4.96 7.10
C ASP A 235 -16.23 3.62 7.23
N GLY A 236 -16.10 2.73 6.25
CA GLY A 236 -16.84 1.47 6.14
C GLY A 236 -18.04 1.53 5.19
N ASN A 237 -18.41 2.72 4.71
CA ASN A 237 -19.47 2.89 3.70
C ASN A 237 -18.92 3.16 2.29
N LEU A 238 -17.60 3.40 2.18
CA LEU A 238 -16.93 3.62 0.92
C LEU A 238 -17.03 2.35 0.04
N LYS A 239 -17.46 2.53 -1.22
CA LYS A 239 -17.49 1.47 -2.22
C LYS A 239 -16.59 1.85 -3.39
N ILE A 240 -15.68 0.96 -3.74
CA ILE A 240 -14.84 1.06 -4.93
C ILE A 240 -15.63 0.55 -6.13
N LYS A 241 -15.82 1.40 -7.14
CA LYS A 241 -16.49 1.11 -8.41
C LYS A 241 -15.48 0.69 -9.47
N ASP A 242 -14.33 1.36 -9.50
CA ASP A 242 -13.24 1.09 -10.44
C ASP A 242 -12.13 0.30 -9.75
N SER A 243 -11.91 -0.94 -10.17
CA SER A 243 -10.97 -1.86 -9.52
C SER A 243 -9.53 -1.34 -9.44
N ALA A 244 -9.12 -0.40 -10.31
CA ALA A 244 -7.81 0.24 -10.19
C ALA A 244 -7.64 0.95 -8.83
N PHE A 245 -8.74 1.47 -8.26
CA PHE A 245 -8.72 2.15 -6.98
C PHE A 245 -8.50 1.23 -5.78
N GLN A 246 -8.56 -0.09 -5.94
CA GLN A 246 -8.05 -1.01 -4.92
C GLN A 246 -6.55 -0.80 -4.73
N PHE A 247 -5.76 -0.76 -5.81
CA PHE A 247 -4.33 -0.48 -5.76
C PHE A 247 -4.03 0.96 -5.34
N VAL A 248 -4.84 1.94 -5.79
CA VAL A 248 -4.71 3.33 -5.33
C VAL A 248 -4.89 3.40 -3.82
N GLY A 249 -5.94 2.79 -3.29
CA GLY A 249 -6.24 2.72 -1.87
C GLY A 249 -5.12 2.05 -1.10
N LEU A 250 -4.68 0.86 -1.51
CA LEU A 250 -3.58 0.15 -0.84
C LEU A 250 -2.27 0.97 -0.88
N GLY A 251 -1.98 1.65 -2.00
CA GLY A 251 -0.87 2.61 -2.10
C GLY A 251 -0.98 3.77 -1.12
N VAL A 252 -2.18 4.32 -0.91
CA VAL A 252 -2.43 5.35 0.11
C VAL A 252 -2.21 4.80 1.52
N LEU A 253 -2.77 3.63 1.84
CA LEU A 253 -2.65 3.02 3.18
C LEU A 253 -1.22 2.58 3.48
N SER A 254 -0.42 2.25 2.46
CA SER A 254 0.95 1.75 2.62
C SER A 254 1.93 2.76 3.24
N ASP A 255 1.65 4.07 3.12
CA ASP A 255 2.48 5.15 3.68
C ASP A 255 2.03 5.56 5.11
N SER A 256 1.31 4.68 5.82
CA SER A 256 0.58 5.05 7.02
C SER A 256 1.37 4.79 8.32
N LEU A 257 1.47 5.81 9.17
CA LEU A 257 1.96 5.79 10.56
C LEU A 257 3.41 5.33 10.80
N PHE A 258 4.00 4.41 10.05
CA PHE A 258 5.25 3.74 10.46
C PHE A 258 6.43 4.70 10.69
N LEU A 259 6.71 5.65 9.77
CA LEU A 259 7.80 6.62 9.97
C LEU A 259 7.55 7.57 11.17
N THR A 260 6.30 7.77 11.57
CA THR A 260 5.92 8.65 12.69
C THR A 260 5.99 7.97 14.07
N ARG A 261 6.35 6.68 14.10
CA ARG A 261 6.28 5.83 15.30
C ARG A 261 7.64 5.33 15.79
N LEU A 262 8.74 5.90 15.32
CA LEU A 262 10.08 5.55 15.79
C LEU A 262 10.28 5.88 17.26
N ALA A 263 9.67 6.94 17.79
CA ALA A 263 9.75 7.22 19.23
C ALA A 263 9.16 6.08 20.07
N ARG A 264 8.12 5.41 19.56
CA ARG A 264 7.56 4.20 20.18
C ARG A 264 8.50 3.01 20.03
N VAL A 265 9.06 2.78 18.84
CA VAL A 265 10.01 1.67 18.56
C VAL A 265 11.27 1.78 19.43
N LEU A 266 11.77 3.01 19.61
CA LEU A 266 12.91 3.37 20.45
C LEU A 266 12.53 3.51 21.93
N ARG A 267 11.27 3.29 22.29
CA ARG A 267 10.74 3.34 23.67
C ARG A 267 11.10 4.64 24.42
N ILE A 268 11.02 5.78 23.74
CA ILE A 268 11.29 7.11 24.30
C ILE A 268 10.13 7.49 25.23
N SER A 269 10.37 7.49 26.54
CA SER A 269 9.33 7.67 27.57
C SER A 269 8.87 9.12 27.78
N THR A 270 9.66 10.09 27.33
CA THR A 270 9.36 11.53 27.49
C THR A 270 8.36 12.11 26.50
N VAL A 271 7.90 11.31 25.53
CA VAL A 271 6.91 11.76 24.55
C VAL A 271 5.54 11.14 24.80
N ASN A 272 4.48 11.89 24.50
CA ASN A 272 3.13 11.36 24.54
C ASN A 272 2.85 10.51 23.28
N LEU A 273 2.88 9.19 23.42
CA LEU A 273 2.68 8.25 22.32
C LEU A 273 1.27 8.32 21.68
N ASN A 274 0.30 8.99 22.31
CA ASN A 274 -0.99 9.33 21.71
C ASN A 274 -0.91 10.35 20.56
N GLN A 275 0.20 11.07 20.48
CA GLN A 275 0.45 12.05 19.46
C GLN A 275 1.44 11.50 18.41
N THR A 276 1.58 12.26 17.32
CA THR A 276 2.59 12.01 16.28
C THR A 276 3.35 13.30 16.03
N GLY A 277 4.48 13.22 15.33
CA GLY A 277 5.28 14.41 14.98
C GLY A 277 6.18 14.91 16.11
N HIS A 278 6.68 14.00 16.96
CA HIS A 278 7.65 14.30 18.02
C HIS A 278 9.01 14.74 17.50
N TYR A 279 9.35 14.32 16.28
CA TYR A 279 10.61 14.57 15.62
C TYR A 279 10.35 14.90 14.14
N PHE A 280 11.33 15.51 13.49
CA PHE A 280 11.24 15.74 12.06
C PHE A 280 11.42 14.42 11.31
N SER A 281 10.55 14.15 10.35
CA SER A 281 10.68 13.01 9.44
C SER A 281 10.16 13.34 8.05
N VAL A 282 10.77 12.72 7.03
CA VAL A 282 10.30 12.75 5.63
C VAL A 282 10.70 11.46 4.93
N SER A 283 9.80 10.92 4.10
CA SER A 283 10.07 9.76 3.26
C SER A 283 11.06 10.12 2.14
N LEU A 284 12.04 9.27 1.88
CA LEU A 284 13.01 9.44 0.79
C LEU A 284 12.60 8.63 -0.43
N ASP A 285 12.25 7.36 -0.20
CA ASP A 285 11.70 6.44 -1.17
C ASP A 285 10.44 5.76 -0.63
N HIS A 286 9.80 4.95 -1.47
CA HIS A 286 8.76 4.01 -1.08
C HIS A 286 8.68 2.91 -2.11
N ILE A 287 8.85 1.67 -1.66
CA ILE A 287 8.84 0.48 -2.50
C ILE A 287 7.72 -0.43 -2.01
N ILE A 288 6.86 -0.86 -2.92
CA ILE A 288 5.76 -1.78 -2.64
C ILE A 288 5.89 -2.98 -3.58
N TYR A 289 5.86 -4.18 -3.03
CA TYR A 289 5.63 -5.42 -3.76
C TYR A 289 4.22 -5.90 -3.46
N PHE A 290 3.37 -5.98 -4.48
CA PHE A 290 2.03 -6.55 -4.37
C PHE A 290 2.13 -8.03 -4.72
N HIS A 291 1.84 -8.89 -3.74
CA HIS A 291 1.94 -10.35 -3.88
C HIS A 291 0.65 -10.96 -4.41
N ASP A 292 -0.47 -10.27 -4.18
CA ASP A 292 -1.78 -10.66 -4.67
C ASP A 292 -2.65 -9.41 -4.94
N SER A 293 -3.65 -9.57 -5.79
CA SER A 293 -4.69 -8.58 -6.12
C SER A 293 -6.01 -8.87 -5.40
N ASP A 294 -6.10 -10.01 -4.71
CA ASP A 294 -7.22 -10.43 -3.86
C ASP A 294 -7.20 -9.70 -2.51
N PHE A 295 -7.46 -8.40 -2.56
CA PHE A 295 -7.65 -7.57 -1.38
C PHE A 295 -8.73 -6.51 -1.64
N ASP A 296 -9.32 -6.04 -0.56
CA ASP A 296 -10.22 -4.90 -0.57
C ASP A 296 -9.69 -3.84 0.41
N CYS A 297 -9.20 -2.73 -0.12
CA CYS A 297 -8.65 -1.63 0.66
C CYS A 297 -9.69 -0.96 1.58
N THR A 298 -11.00 -1.21 1.36
CA THR A 298 -12.08 -0.70 2.23
C THR A 298 -12.33 -1.57 3.46
N GLN A 299 -11.81 -2.80 3.46
CA GLN A 299 -11.79 -3.70 4.62
C GLN A 299 -10.56 -3.45 5.49
N TRP A 300 -10.54 -4.02 6.70
CA TRP A 300 -9.37 -3.88 7.56
C TRP A 300 -8.22 -4.71 7.01
N VAL A 301 -7.13 -4.01 6.74
CA VAL A 301 -5.84 -4.58 6.41
C VAL A 301 -4.97 -4.54 7.65
N ALA A 302 -4.44 -5.69 8.05
CA ALA A 302 -3.42 -5.76 9.08
C ALA A 302 -2.12 -5.19 8.54
N PHE A 303 -1.53 -4.21 9.23
CA PHE A 303 -0.27 -3.57 8.85
C PHE A 303 0.75 -3.81 9.97
N GLY A 304 1.82 -4.53 9.66
CA GLY A 304 2.94 -4.77 10.57
C GLY A 304 4.21 -4.11 10.04
N PHE A 305 5.07 -3.59 10.92
CA PHE A 305 6.38 -3.07 10.51
C PHE A 305 7.45 -3.20 11.60
N LYS A 306 8.73 -3.14 11.18
CA LYS A 306 9.91 -3.05 12.05
C LYS A 306 10.92 -2.07 11.47
N ALA A 307 11.78 -1.52 12.33
CA ALA A 307 12.96 -0.78 11.90
C ALA A 307 14.11 -1.74 11.61
N VAL A 308 14.70 -1.67 10.42
CA VAL A 308 15.82 -2.53 10.02
C VAL A 308 17.15 -1.93 10.46
N ARG A 309 17.32 -0.62 10.25
CA ARG A 309 18.55 0.08 10.59
C ARG A 309 18.31 1.57 10.69
N LEU A 310 18.91 2.22 11.68
CA LEU A 310 18.93 3.67 11.80
C LEU A 310 20.38 4.16 11.92
N ILE A 311 20.86 4.93 10.94
CA ILE A 311 22.20 5.49 10.92
C ILE A 311 22.24 6.73 10.03
N ASN A 312 23.10 7.70 10.33
CA ASN A 312 23.24 8.93 9.54
C ASN A 312 21.92 9.67 9.31
N ASN A 313 21.06 9.69 10.35
CA ASN A 313 19.71 10.26 10.31
C ASN A 313 18.77 9.61 9.28
N ARG A 314 19.08 8.41 8.79
CA ARG A 314 18.16 7.65 7.94
C ARG A 314 17.75 6.38 8.64
N VAL A 315 16.48 6.04 8.50
CA VAL A 315 15.93 4.78 8.99
C VAL A 315 15.37 3.97 7.82
N LEU A 316 15.78 2.72 7.71
CA LEU A 316 15.18 1.75 6.82
C LEU A 316 14.09 0.98 7.58
N LEU A 317 12.90 0.92 7.01
CA LEU A 317 11.72 0.27 7.57
C LEU A 317 11.25 -0.82 6.61
N GLU A 318 10.82 -1.94 7.18
CA GLU A 318 10.20 -3.05 6.47
C GLU A 318 8.80 -3.24 7.04
N ALA A 319 7.80 -3.33 6.16
CA ALA A 319 6.40 -3.52 6.53
C ALA A 319 5.69 -4.57 5.67
N GLU A 320 4.64 -5.14 6.22
CA GLU A 320 3.84 -6.22 5.67
C GLU A 320 2.36 -5.87 5.82
N MET A 321 1.56 -6.14 4.79
CA MET A 321 0.12 -5.90 4.77
C MET A 321 -0.64 -7.20 4.51
N TYR A 322 -1.65 -7.49 5.33
CA TYR A 322 -2.45 -8.71 5.23
C TYR A 322 -3.93 -8.39 5.12
N ASN A 323 -4.64 -9.07 4.21
CA ASN A 323 -6.09 -8.89 4.04
C ASN A 323 -6.90 -9.48 5.21
N GLU A 324 -8.23 -9.37 5.17
CA GLU A 324 -9.15 -9.90 6.20
C GLU A 324 -8.95 -11.41 6.48
N ALA A 325 -8.57 -12.18 5.46
CA ALA A 325 -8.31 -13.60 5.58
C ALA A 325 -6.91 -13.93 6.14
N GLY A 326 -6.10 -12.91 6.44
CA GLY A 326 -4.72 -13.05 6.90
C GLY A 326 -3.73 -13.41 5.79
N GLN A 327 -4.11 -13.27 4.51
CA GLN A 327 -3.19 -13.48 3.39
C GLN A 327 -2.25 -12.28 3.25
N HIS A 328 -0.96 -12.53 3.05
CA HIS A 328 0.05 -11.48 2.89
C HIS A 328 -0.01 -10.88 1.48
N VAL A 329 -0.62 -9.71 1.34
CA VAL A 329 -0.94 -9.11 0.03
C VAL A 329 0.08 -8.09 -0.43
N ALA A 330 0.85 -7.48 0.48
CA ALA A 330 1.94 -6.60 0.09
C ALA A 330 3.08 -6.50 1.10
N THR A 331 4.30 -6.32 0.60
CA THR A 331 5.48 -5.95 1.39
C THR A 331 5.95 -4.56 0.99
N ILE A 332 6.39 -3.78 1.98
CA ILE A 332 6.84 -2.40 1.81
C ILE A 332 8.26 -2.26 2.36
N ILE A 333 9.10 -1.57 1.61
CA ILE A 333 10.40 -1.07 2.07
C ILE A 333 10.41 0.45 1.89
N GLN A 334 10.82 1.16 2.93
CA GLN A 334 10.98 2.61 2.86
C GLN A 334 12.14 3.08 3.74
N GLU A 335 13.00 3.92 3.17
CA GLU A 335 13.96 4.75 3.89
C GLU A 335 13.36 6.14 4.15
N GLY A 336 13.48 6.61 5.39
CA GLY A 336 13.09 7.96 5.79
C GLY A 336 14.24 8.73 6.41
N LEU A 337 14.33 10.02 6.13
CA LEU A 337 15.21 10.95 6.84
C LEU A 337 14.53 11.40 8.14
N VAL A 338 15.25 11.33 9.26
CA VAL A 338 14.72 11.59 10.60
C VAL A 338 15.68 12.42 11.45
N HIS A 339 15.16 13.41 12.17
CA HIS A 339 15.92 14.19 13.14
C HIS A 339 15.17 14.28 14.46
N PHE A 340 15.67 13.58 15.48
CA PHE A 340 15.08 13.46 16.82
C PHE A 340 15.31 14.69 17.71
N ASN A 341 16.22 15.59 17.33
CA ASN A 341 16.48 16.86 18.02
C ASN A 341 16.77 16.68 19.53
N GLY A 342 17.51 15.64 19.91
CA GLY A 342 17.91 15.34 21.29
C GLY A 342 17.06 14.28 21.98
N LEU A 343 15.88 13.91 21.44
CA LEU A 343 15.03 12.84 21.99
C LEU A 343 15.75 11.48 21.98
N GLU A 344 16.67 11.26 21.05
CA GLU A 344 17.45 10.03 20.92
C GLU A 344 18.27 9.70 22.16
N LYS A 345 18.58 10.70 23.02
CA LYS A 345 19.27 10.48 24.31
C LYS A 345 18.46 9.64 25.29
N GLN A 346 17.16 9.49 25.06
CA GLN A 346 16.26 8.68 25.87
C GLN A 346 15.81 7.40 25.16
N ALA A 347 16.43 7.08 24.02
CA ALA A 347 16.13 5.83 23.34
C ALA A 347 16.64 4.63 24.17
N HIS A 348 15.80 3.61 24.26
CA HIS A 348 16.18 2.31 24.79
C HIS A 348 16.52 1.39 23.62
N LEU A 349 17.80 1.09 23.42
CA LEU A 349 18.28 0.27 22.30
C LEU A 349 18.16 -1.22 22.63
#